data_AF-A0A6P8VUK6-F1
#
_entry.id   AF-A0A6P8VUK6-F1
#
_cell.length_a   1.000
_cell.length_b   1.000
_cell.length_c   1.000
_cell.angle_alpha   90.00
_cell.angle_beta   90.00
_cell.angle_gamma   90.00
#
_symmetry.space_group_name_H-M   'P 1'
#
loop_
_entity.id
_entity.type
_entity.pdbx_description
1 polymer ?
#
loop_
_entity_poly.entity_id
_entity_poly.type
_entity_poly.pdbx_seq_one_letter_code
_entity_poly.pdbx_strand_id
1 'polypeptide(L)'
;MSDNIQEGEVLRQIEREVRMREGASKLLAACSRREQALEASKSLLTCSARILALLSQLQRMRKAQILQRVGHRPSEEAVPSLGKVSLSDLRVPLMWKDSEYFKNKGELQRCAVFCLLQCGTEIHDTDVVMVDRTLTDICFEDTIIFHEAGPGFQLRVELYSSSAVEDFSPGALGPRRSSRLGGSVGRSSGKKIRAAFESAAVCGANVGAGSVSPPLSPDLSTLGPKFNLLAHATLTLEHVQEGFKTHDLSLAATEDDPFWLPLYGSMCCRLVAQPLCMIQPIISGQLKYKLGEDLNCWGNGFSVLRGQNLLCYQSQEDMESEDKPSLEIPITQDTVVCVSERDPDLCQTVNIISWHQGEEVTFRLTPPSPEDTQRWTETIWQHIYNLSQWKQCCHHLMKIETQGSKKAIPARQGSLYHEIVTPSAPGEGHVIPDLSVEICALLSSYYKER
;
A
#
# COMPACT_ATOMS: atom_id res chain seq x y z
N MET A 1 -7.18 -30.22 -2.32
CA MET A 1 -6.29 -30.25 -1.13
C MET A 1 -5.68 -28.86 -0.85
N SER A 2 -5.29 -28.08 -1.87
CA SER A 2 -4.78 -26.71 -1.73
C SER A 2 -5.74 -25.75 -0.99
N ASP A 3 -7.02 -25.73 -1.35
CA ASP A 3 -8.00 -24.77 -0.79
C ASP A 3 -8.21 -24.91 0.72
N ASN A 4 -8.14 -26.13 1.26
CA ASN A 4 -8.25 -26.36 2.70
C ASN A 4 -7.02 -25.86 3.46
N ILE A 5 -5.84 -25.84 2.82
CA ILE A 5 -4.60 -25.32 3.42
C ILE A 5 -4.67 -23.79 3.46
N GLN A 6 -5.10 -23.15 2.36
CA GLN A 6 -5.29 -21.70 2.31
C GLN A 6 -6.34 -21.23 3.31
N GLU A 7 -7.49 -21.91 3.41
CA GLU A 7 -8.52 -21.59 4.41
C GLU A 7 -7.95 -21.72 5.83
N GLY A 8 -7.16 -22.75 6.11
CA GLY A 8 -6.49 -22.94 7.40
C GLY A 8 -5.45 -21.87 7.74
N GLU A 9 -4.76 -21.30 6.74
CA GLU A 9 -3.86 -20.16 6.93
C GLU A 9 -4.65 -18.88 7.28
N VAL A 10 -5.70 -18.56 6.53
CA VAL A 10 -6.56 -17.40 6.81
C VAL A 10 -7.17 -17.48 8.20
N LEU A 11 -7.64 -18.67 8.62
CA LEU A 11 -8.14 -18.88 9.99
C LEU A 11 -7.06 -18.63 11.06
N ARG A 12 -5.82 -19.09 10.84
CA ARG A 12 -4.71 -18.82 11.77
C ARG A 12 -4.35 -17.34 11.84
N GLN A 13 -4.41 -16.63 10.71
CA GLN A 13 -4.21 -15.18 10.67
C GLN A 13 -5.31 -14.46 11.47
N ILE A 14 -6.58 -14.84 11.29
CA ILE A 14 -7.69 -14.30 12.08
C ILE A 14 -7.44 -14.53 13.59
N GLU A 15 -7.10 -15.76 13.99
CA GLU A 15 -6.83 -16.06 15.40
C GLU A 15 -5.63 -15.27 15.97
N ARG A 16 -4.63 -14.97 15.13
CA ARG A 16 -3.52 -14.09 15.51
C ARG A 16 -4.00 -12.67 15.73
N GLU A 17 -4.72 -12.08 14.77
CA GLU A 17 -5.23 -10.70 14.88
C GLU A 17 -6.21 -10.52 16.04
N VAL A 18 -7.05 -11.53 16.34
CA VAL A 18 -7.92 -11.53 17.52
C VAL A 18 -7.12 -11.46 18.82
N ARG A 19 -6.04 -12.25 18.92
CA ARG A 19 -5.15 -12.19 20.10
C ARG A 19 -4.42 -10.85 20.20
N MET A 20 -3.97 -10.28 19.08
CA MET A 20 -3.35 -8.95 19.04
C MET A 20 -4.32 -7.89 19.54
N ARG A 21 -5.58 -7.91 19.05
CA ARG A 21 -6.65 -7.02 19.50
C ARG A 21 -6.94 -7.15 21.00
N GLU A 22 -7.08 -8.38 21.51
CA GLU A 22 -7.25 -8.62 22.96
C GLU A 22 -6.07 -8.08 23.79
N GLY A 23 -4.84 -8.24 23.26
CA GLY A 23 -3.63 -7.68 23.87
C GLY A 23 -3.65 -6.16 23.91
N ALA A 24 -3.95 -5.50 22.78
CA ALA A 24 -4.06 -4.05 22.68
C ALA A 24 -5.15 -3.49 23.61
N SER A 25 -6.27 -4.18 23.78
CA SER A 25 -7.34 -3.79 24.72
C SER A 25 -6.86 -3.81 26.18
N LYS A 26 -6.12 -4.86 26.57
CA LYS A 26 -5.54 -4.95 27.92
C LYS A 26 -4.46 -3.91 28.15
N LEU A 27 -3.63 -3.65 27.13
CA LEU A 27 -2.61 -2.60 27.17
C LEU A 27 -3.26 -1.23 27.35
N LEU A 28 -4.29 -0.92 26.56
CA LEU A 28 -5.03 0.35 26.66
C LEU A 28 -5.59 0.57 28.07
N ALA A 29 -6.18 -0.48 28.67
CA ALA A 29 -6.69 -0.42 30.04
C ALA A 29 -5.60 -0.26 31.12
N ALA A 30 -4.34 -0.60 30.81
CA ALA A 30 -3.20 -0.47 31.71
C ALA A 30 -2.35 0.77 31.45
N CYS A 31 -2.64 1.54 30.38
CA CYS A 31 -1.86 2.72 30.02
C CYS A 31 -2.03 3.82 31.08
N SER A 32 -0.90 4.35 31.55
CA SER A 32 -0.86 5.54 32.40
C SER A 32 -0.40 6.78 31.64
N ARG A 33 0.27 6.60 30.50
CA ARG A 33 0.72 7.67 29.61
C ARG A 33 -0.18 7.74 28.38
N ARG A 34 -0.49 8.96 27.94
CA ARG A 34 -1.42 9.17 26.83
C ARG A 34 -0.85 8.70 25.48
N GLU A 35 0.44 8.88 25.24
CA GLU A 35 1.12 8.37 24.04
C GLU A 35 0.96 6.85 23.89
N GLN A 36 1.14 6.11 25.00
CA GLN A 36 0.94 4.65 25.02
C GLN A 36 -0.53 4.29 24.77
N ALA A 37 -1.46 5.06 25.35
CA ALA A 37 -2.89 4.85 25.16
C ALA A 37 -3.33 5.11 23.71
N LEU A 38 -2.77 6.15 23.06
CA LEU A 38 -2.99 6.43 21.64
C LEU A 38 -2.49 5.27 20.77
N GLU A 39 -1.28 4.79 21.00
CA GLU A 39 -0.71 3.69 20.21
C GLU A 39 -1.49 2.37 20.40
N ALA A 40 -1.93 2.08 21.64
CA ALA A 40 -2.79 0.93 21.92
C ALA A 40 -4.18 1.07 21.24
N SER A 41 -4.75 2.28 21.20
CA SER A 41 -6.01 2.57 20.51
C SER A 41 -5.88 2.45 18.99
N LYS A 42 -4.80 2.96 18.39
CA LYS A 42 -4.46 2.74 16.98
C LYS A 42 -4.38 1.24 16.68
N SER A 43 -3.62 0.50 17.49
CA SER A 43 -3.46 -0.95 17.35
C SER A 43 -4.80 -1.69 17.39
N LEU A 44 -5.71 -1.30 18.28
CA LEU A 44 -7.07 -1.86 18.34
C LEU A 44 -7.86 -1.64 17.04
N LEU A 45 -7.79 -0.43 16.50
CA LEU A 45 -8.48 -0.06 15.27
C LEU A 45 -7.92 -0.86 14.09
N THR A 46 -6.60 -0.86 13.91
CA THR A 46 -5.91 -1.60 12.83
C THR A 46 -6.20 -3.10 12.91
N CYS A 47 -6.08 -3.71 14.10
CA CYS A 47 -6.40 -5.14 14.27
C CYS A 47 -7.87 -5.43 13.95
N SER A 48 -8.80 -4.54 14.33
CA SER A 48 -10.22 -4.71 14.02
C SER A 48 -10.48 -4.66 12.51
N ALA A 49 -9.84 -3.74 11.79
CA ALA A 49 -9.91 -3.66 10.33
C ALA A 49 -9.33 -4.92 9.66
N ARG A 50 -8.16 -5.39 10.11
CA ARG A 50 -7.54 -6.65 9.63
C ARG A 50 -8.44 -7.87 9.84
N ILE A 51 -9.04 -8.00 11.02
CA ILE A 51 -10.00 -9.09 11.30
C ILE A 51 -11.18 -9.06 10.32
N LEU A 52 -11.77 -7.89 10.09
CA LEU A 52 -12.90 -7.74 9.17
C LEU A 52 -12.51 -8.08 7.72
N ALA A 53 -11.35 -7.64 7.27
CA ALA A 53 -10.83 -7.94 5.93
C ALA A 53 -10.59 -9.46 5.73
N LEU A 54 -9.92 -10.10 6.69
CA LEU A 54 -9.66 -11.54 6.66
C LEU A 54 -10.95 -12.37 6.72
N LEU A 55 -11.93 -11.94 7.53
CA LEU A 55 -13.24 -12.60 7.58
C LEU A 55 -14.00 -12.47 6.25
N SER A 56 -13.95 -11.30 5.61
CA SER A 56 -14.52 -11.09 4.27
C SER A 56 -13.84 -11.98 3.23
N GLN A 57 -12.50 -12.10 3.26
CA GLN A 57 -11.76 -13.04 2.41
C GLN A 57 -12.20 -14.48 2.63
N LEU A 58 -12.26 -14.92 3.89
CA LEU A 58 -12.70 -16.27 4.26
C LEU A 58 -14.13 -16.56 3.76
N GLN A 59 -15.04 -15.59 3.87
CA GLN A 59 -16.40 -15.72 3.34
C GLN A 59 -16.41 -15.84 1.81
N ARG A 60 -15.59 -15.07 1.09
CA ARG A 60 -15.45 -15.18 -0.38
C ARG A 60 -14.93 -16.55 -0.79
N MET A 61 -13.90 -17.06 -0.12
CA MET A 61 -13.35 -18.40 -0.39
C MET A 61 -14.41 -19.49 -0.20
N ARG A 62 -15.17 -19.45 0.90
CA ARG A 62 -16.24 -20.42 1.16
C ARG A 62 -17.36 -20.35 0.12
N LYS A 63 -17.75 -19.15 -0.31
CA LYS A 63 -18.74 -18.98 -1.38
C LYS A 63 -18.24 -19.60 -2.69
N ALA A 64 -16.98 -19.37 -3.05
CA ALA A 64 -16.38 -19.96 -4.26
C ALA A 64 -16.36 -21.50 -4.20
N GLN A 65 -15.98 -22.08 -3.06
CA GLN A 65 -16.02 -23.53 -2.86
C GLN A 65 -17.44 -24.12 -3.01
N ILE A 66 -18.46 -23.41 -2.50
CA ILE A 66 -19.86 -23.83 -2.64
C ILE A 66 -20.28 -23.79 -4.10
N LEU A 67 -19.98 -22.71 -4.83
CA LEU A 67 -20.32 -22.57 -6.24
C LEU A 67 -19.64 -23.65 -7.12
N GLN A 68 -18.38 -23.98 -6.82
CA GLN A 68 -17.68 -25.08 -7.48
C GLN A 68 -18.35 -26.44 -7.22
N ARG A 69 -18.83 -26.69 -5.99
CA ARG A 69 -19.56 -27.94 -5.65
C ARG A 69 -20.93 -28.05 -6.33
N VAL A 70 -21.55 -26.92 -6.66
CA VAL A 70 -22.83 -26.85 -7.39
C VAL A 70 -22.62 -27.02 -8.91
N GLY A 71 -21.38 -27.28 -9.36
CA GLY A 71 -21.07 -27.54 -10.76
C GLY A 71 -20.92 -26.28 -11.60
N HIS A 72 -20.90 -25.10 -10.98
CA HIS A 72 -20.57 -23.85 -11.66
C HIS A 72 -19.04 -23.77 -11.77
N ARG A 73 -18.49 -24.28 -12.89
CA ARG A 73 -17.09 -23.99 -13.21
C ARG A 73 -16.98 -22.48 -13.41
N PRO A 74 -16.01 -21.80 -12.75
CA PRO A 74 -15.62 -20.47 -13.20
C PRO A 74 -15.27 -20.58 -14.69
N SER A 75 -15.70 -19.61 -15.49
CA SER A 75 -15.14 -19.43 -16.83
C SER A 75 -13.61 -19.47 -16.69
N GLU A 76 -12.90 -20.20 -17.56
CA GLU A 76 -11.43 -20.16 -17.65
C GLU A 76 -10.99 -18.80 -18.23
N GLU A 77 -11.49 -17.71 -17.63
CA GLU A 77 -11.06 -16.37 -17.93
C GLU A 77 -9.65 -16.19 -17.38
N ALA A 78 -8.75 -15.74 -18.24
CA ALA A 78 -7.39 -15.41 -17.88
C ALA A 78 -7.39 -14.46 -16.67
N VAL A 79 -6.74 -14.87 -15.58
CA VAL A 79 -6.61 -14.03 -14.39
C VAL A 79 -5.41 -13.10 -14.59
N PRO A 80 -5.56 -11.78 -14.44
CA PRO A 80 -4.43 -10.87 -14.58
C PRO A 80 -3.35 -11.17 -13.53
N SER A 81 -2.08 -10.94 -13.90
CA SER A 81 -0.98 -11.03 -12.96
C SER A 81 -1.14 -10.06 -11.79
N LEU A 82 -0.69 -10.49 -10.61
CA LEU A 82 -0.54 -9.60 -9.48
C LEU A 82 0.67 -8.67 -9.69
N GLY A 83 0.80 -7.70 -8.81
CA GLY A 83 1.82 -6.67 -8.82
C GLY A 83 1.98 -6.06 -7.44
N LYS A 84 3.01 -5.23 -7.31
CA LYS A 84 3.22 -4.40 -6.13
C LYS A 84 2.59 -3.04 -6.36
N VAL A 85 1.96 -2.49 -5.34
CA VAL A 85 1.53 -1.08 -5.32
C VAL A 85 2.21 -0.42 -4.13
N SER A 86 2.79 0.76 -4.33
CA SER A 86 3.45 1.51 -3.27
C SER A 86 2.91 2.93 -3.18
N LEU A 87 2.67 3.36 -1.95
CA LEU A 87 2.31 4.73 -1.61
C LEU A 87 3.41 5.32 -0.72
N SER A 88 3.86 6.51 -1.09
CA SER A 88 4.93 7.26 -0.40
C SER A 88 4.65 8.76 -0.44
N ASP A 89 5.42 9.54 0.33
CA ASP A 89 5.31 11.00 0.41
C ASP A 89 3.88 11.47 0.75
N LEU A 90 3.17 10.76 1.63
CA LEU A 90 1.79 11.09 1.97
C LEU A 90 1.73 12.37 2.80
N ARG A 91 1.00 13.37 2.29
CA ARG A 91 0.78 14.66 2.95
C ARG A 91 -0.68 15.07 2.89
N VAL A 92 -1.19 15.62 3.98
CA VAL A 92 -2.54 16.17 4.06
C VAL A 92 -2.46 17.65 4.47
N PRO A 93 -2.63 18.58 3.53
CA PRO A 93 -2.62 20.01 3.82
C PRO A 93 -3.77 20.43 4.75
N LEU A 94 -3.46 21.38 5.63
CA LEU A 94 -4.35 21.97 6.62
C LEU A 94 -4.73 23.40 6.22
N MET A 95 -5.91 23.86 6.65
CA MET A 95 -6.47 25.18 6.35
C MET A 95 -6.96 25.88 7.63
N TRP A 96 -6.04 26.23 8.51
CA TRP A 96 -6.36 26.98 9.73
C TRP A 96 -6.98 28.35 9.42
N LYS A 97 -8.04 28.72 10.14
CA LYS A 97 -8.64 30.07 10.02
C LYS A 97 -7.79 31.08 10.79
N ASP A 98 -7.71 32.33 10.32
CA ASP A 98 -7.02 33.42 11.03
C ASP A 98 -7.50 33.58 12.48
N SER A 99 -8.80 33.37 12.72
CA SER A 99 -9.37 33.41 14.08
C SER A 99 -8.77 32.36 15.00
N GLU A 100 -8.47 31.16 14.51
CA GLU A 100 -7.86 30.06 15.27
C GLU A 100 -6.37 30.32 15.52
N TYR A 101 -5.72 30.99 14.57
CA TYR A 101 -4.33 31.37 14.65
C TYR A 101 -4.09 32.49 15.68
N PHE A 102 -4.87 33.58 15.62
CA PHE A 102 -4.59 34.81 16.39
C PHE A 102 -5.37 34.96 17.70
N LYS A 103 -6.53 34.31 17.89
CA LYS A 103 -7.38 34.53 19.08
C LYS A 103 -7.07 33.59 20.25
N ASN A 104 -6.57 32.38 19.99
CA ASN A 104 -6.31 31.38 21.04
C ASN A 104 -4.88 31.47 21.57
N LYS A 105 -4.52 32.56 22.26
CA LYS A 105 -3.13 32.83 22.72
C LYS A 105 -2.55 31.83 23.75
N GLY A 106 -3.23 30.72 24.10
CA GLY A 106 -2.76 29.78 25.12
C GLY A 106 -3.06 28.29 24.86
N GLU A 107 -4.14 27.94 24.14
CA GLU A 107 -4.50 26.54 23.86
C GLU A 107 -4.19 26.19 22.41
N LEU A 108 -3.20 25.31 22.23
CA LEU A 108 -2.97 24.61 20.97
C LEU A 108 -3.99 23.47 20.91
N GLN A 109 -4.97 23.56 20.01
CA GLN A 109 -5.77 22.38 19.68
C GLN A 109 -4.81 21.32 19.15
N ARG A 110 -4.61 20.28 19.95
CA ARG A 110 -3.77 19.14 19.59
C ARG A 110 -4.69 17.99 19.21
N CYS A 111 -4.44 17.38 18.07
CA CYS A 111 -5.09 16.14 17.68
C CYS A 111 -4.00 15.10 17.41
N ALA A 112 -4.24 13.86 17.81
CA ALA A 112 -3.43 12.75 17.35
C ALA A 112 -4.03 12.24 16.06
N VAL A 113 -3.22 12.04 15.02
CA VAL A 113 -3.67 11.63 13.69
C VAL A 113 -2.83 10.48 13.16
N PHE A 114 -3.44 9.51 12.50
CA PHE A 114 -2.73 8.51 11.71
C PHE A 114 -3.57 8.12 10.48
N CYS A 115 -2.95 7.46 9.51
CA CYS A 115 -3.63 6.89 8.36
C CYS A 115 -3.71 5.37 8.45
N LEU A 116 -4.87 4.82 8.10
CA LEU A 116 -5.05 3.41 7.79
C LEU A 116 -5.13 3.25 6.27
N LEU A 117 -4.28 2.40 5.71
CA LEU A 117 -4.21 2.15 4.27
C LEU A 117 -4.59 0.70 3.98
N GLN A 118 -5.57 0.52 3.10
CA GLN A 118 -6.09 -0.79 2.74
C GLN A 118 -6.03 -0.99 1.22
N CYS A 119 -5.38 -2.07 0.79
CA CYS A 119 -5.44 -2.56 -0.59
C CYS A 119 -5.83 -4.04 -0.57
N GLY A 120 -7.07 -4.33 -0.95
CA GLY A 120 -7.62 -5.69 -0.84
C GLY A 120 -7.66 -6.17 0.62
N THR A 121 -6.87 -7.19 0.93
CA THR A 121 -6.77 -7.79 2.28
C THR A 121 -5.55 -7.32 3.05
N GLU A 122 -4.59 -6.66 2.39
CA GLU A 122 -3.43 -6.06 3.02
C GLU A 122 -3.83 -4.71 3.65
N ILE A 123 -3.57 -4.55 4.95
CA ILE A 123 -3.89 -3.35 5.72
C ILE A 123 -2.65 -2.92 6.50
N HIS A 124 -2.24 -1.68 6.26
CA HIS A 124 -1.12 -1.00 6.91
C HIS A 124 -1.62 0.26 7.63
N ASP A 125 -0.86 0.71 8.61
CA ASP A 125 -1.09 1.94 9.33
C ASP A 125 0.21 2.74 9.40
N THR A 126 0.09 4.06 9.51
CA THR A 126 1.23 4.96 9.70
C THR A 126 1.52 5.19 11.18
N ASP A 127 2.63 5.88 11.46
CA ASP A 127 2.86 6.46 12.78
C ASP A 127 1.80 7.49 13.17
N VAL A 128 1.62 7.66 14.49
CA VAL A 128 0.74 8.69 15.06
C VAL A 128 1.49 10.02 15.07
N VAL A 129 0.91 11.02 14.40
CA VAL A 129 1.42 12.39 14.32
C VAL A 129 0.56 13.28 15.20
N MET A 130 1.22 14.11 16.02
CA MET A 130 0.54 15.15 16.81
C MET A 130 0.41 16.41 15.95
N VAL A 131 -0.83 16.84 15.75
CA VAL A 131 -1.18 17.98 14.90
C VAL A 131 -1.65 19.13 15.76
N ASP A 132 -1.06 20.31 15.54
CA ASP A 132 -1.55 21.57 16.07
C ASP A 132 -1.48 22.69 15.02
N ARG A 133 -1.95 23.88 15.40
CA ARG A 133 -2.02 25.05 14.52
C ARG A 133 -0.67 25.55 13.97
N THR A 134 0.46 25.00 14.42
CA THR A 134 1.77 25.35 13.87
C THR A 134 2.05 24.65 12.55
N LEU A 135 1.37 23.52 12.29
CA LEU A 135 1.55 22.72 11.09
C LEU A 135 0.72 23.23 9.92
N THR A 136 1.31 23.26 8.73
CA THR A 136 0.60 23.51 7.46
C THR A 136 0.14 22.22 6.81
N ASP A 137 0.82 21.10 7.08
CA ASP A 137 0.59 19.82 6.45
C ASP A 137 0.83 18.70 7.48
N ILE A 138 -0.01 17.68 7.46
CA ILE A 138 0.25 16.41 8.15
C ILE A 138 1.08 15.55 7.20
N CYS A 139 2.30 15.20 7.59
CA CYS A 139 3.22 14.43 6.75
C CYS A 139 3.48 13.05 7.36
N PHE A 140 3.42 12.01 6.54
CA PHE A 140 3.81 10.65 6.91
C PHE A 140 5.03 10.24 6.09
N GLU A 141 6.10 9.82 6.76
CA GLU A 141 7.40 9.55 6.13
C GLU A 141 7.48 8.14 5.50
N ASP A 142 6.60 7.24 5.91
CA ASP A 142 6.64 5.82 5.54
C ASP A 142 6.36 5.60 4.04
N THR A 143 7.19 4.76 3.42
CA THR A 143 6.85 4.11 2.15
C THR A 143 6.14 2.79 2.45
N ILE A 144 4.87 2.71 2.08
CA ILE A 144 4.04 1.51 2.27
C ILE A 144 3.98 0.75 0.94
N ILE A 145 4.17 -0.57 1.00
CA ILE A 145 4.16 -1.46 -0.18
C ILE A 145 3.15 -2.58 0.06
N PHE A 146 2.23 -2.73 -0.87
CA PHE A 146 1.27 -3.82 -0.99
C PHE A 146 1.81 -4.82 -2.01
N HIS A 147 1.83 -6.11 -1.68
CA HIS A 147 2.52 -7.13 -2.47
C HIS A 147 1.61 -7.93 -3.41
N GLU A 148 0.32 -7.98 -3.13
CA GLU A 148 -0.66 -8.82 -3.83
C GLU A 148 -1.78 -7.98 -4.50
N ALA A 149 -1.40 -6.87 -5.14
CA ALA A 149 -2.35 -6.01 -5.85
C ALA A 149 -2.57 -6.49 -7.29
N GLY A 150 -3.83 -6.65 -7.71
CA GLY A 150 -4.19 -6.81 -9.12
C GLY A 150 -4.41 -5.47 -9.83
N PRO A 151 -4.58 -5.44 -11.17
CA PRO A 151 -4.80 -4.21 -11.92
C PRO A 151 -6.11 -3.48 -11.54
N GLY A 152 -7.10 -4.22 -11.01
CA GLY A 152 -8.36 -3.67 -10.48
C GLY A 152 -8.29 -3.21 -9.02
N PHE A 153 -7.09 -2.97 -8.46
CA PHE A 153 -6.96 -2.60 -7.06
C PHE A 153 -7.71 -1.30 -6.71
N GLN A 154 -8.14 -1.24 -5.46
CA GLN A 154 -8.64 -0.03 -4.83
C GLN A 154 -7.85 0.17 -3.54
N LEU A 155 -6.96 1.14 -3.54
CA LEU A 155 -6.21 1.55 -2.37
C LEU A 155 -7.02 2.61 -1.63
N ARG A 156 -7.57 2.22 -0.49
CA ARG A 156 -8.28 3.14 0.39
C ARG A 156 -7.29 3.74 1.40
N VAL A 157 -7.30 5.06 1.52
CA VAL A 157 -6.56 5.82 2.53
C VAL A 157 -7.58 6.46 3.46
N GLU A 158 -7.56 6.09 4.73
CA GLU A 158 -8.47 6.58 5.77
C GLU A 158 -7.67 7.36 6.82
N LEU A 159 -7.98 8.65 6.98
CA LEU A 159 -7.36 9.53 7.96
C LEU A 159 -8.18 9.50 9.25
N TYR A 160 -7.57 9.10 10.35
CA TYR A 160 -8.20 9.02 11.66
C TYR A 160 -7.65 10.07 12.61
N SER A 161 -8.52 10.69 13.40
CA SER A 161 -8.16 11.71 14.38
C SER A 161 -8.72 11.39 15.76
N SER A 162 -7.97 11.77 16.79
CA SER A 162 -8.38 11.71 18.19
C SER A 162 -8.08 13.05 18.87
N SER A 163 -9.07 13.61 19.57
CA SER A 163 -8.90 14.85 20.32
C SER A 163 -7.86 14.67 21.43
N ALA A 164 -6.96 15.64 21.59
CA ALA A 164 -6.03 15.64 22.71
C ALA A 164 -6.61 16.15 24.03
N VAL A 165 -7.82 16.72 24.01
CA VAL A 165 -8.35 17.58 25.08
C VAL A 165 -9.11 16.81 26.16
N GLU A 166 -9.09 15.47 26.14
CA GLU A 166 -9.52 14.71 27.32
C GLU A 166 -8.40 14.67 28.35
N ASP A 167 -8.62 15.33 29.49
CA ASP A 167 -7.85 15.10 30.71
C ASP A 167 -7.86 13.60 31.01
N PHE A 168 -6.75 12.94 30.69
CA PHE A 168 -6.53 11.54 30.97
C PHE A 168 -6.44 11.40 32.49
N SER A 169 -7.60 11.29 33.14
CA SER A 169 -7.68 11.00 34.57
C SER A 169 -7.40 9.51 34.71
N PRO A 170 -6.25 9.08 35.26
CA PRO A 170 -6.06 7.69 35.61
C PRO A 170 -7.11 7.39 36.68
N GLY A 171 -8.19 6.69 36.30
CA GLY A 171 -9.26 6.35 37.21
C GLY A 171 -8.65 5.76 38.48
N ALA A 172 -8.94 6.39 39.62
CA ALA A 172 -8.49 5.93 40.93
C ALA A 172 -8.96 4.48 41.13
N LEU A 173 -8.03 3.53 41.01
CA LEU A 173 -8.31 2.12 41.23
C LEU A 173 -8.37 1.84 42.72
N GLY A 174 -9.59 1.65 43.24
CA GLY A 174 -9.79 0.70 44.35
C GLY A 174 -9.50 -0.73 43.87
N PRO A 175 -9.10 -1.67 44.74
CA PRO A 175 -8.62 -2.98 44.34
C PRO A 175 -9.77 -3.82 43.76
N ARG A 176 -9.91 -3.85 42.44
CA ARG A 176 -10.92 -4.69 41.77
C ARG A 176 -10.37 -6.10 41.62
N ARG A 177 -11.05 -7.04 42.27
CA ARG A 177 -10.78 -8.48 42.24
C ARG A 177 -10.61 -8.95 40.79
N SER A 178 -9.47 -9.58 40.52
CA SER A 178 -9.25 -10.37 39.31
C SER A 178 -10.33 -11.46 39.26
N SER A 179 -11.36 -11.27 38.43
CA SER A 179 -12.17 -12.37 37.96
C SER A 179 -11.25 -13.29 37.17
N ARG A 180 -10.81 -14.37 37.81
CA ARG A 180 -10.09 -15.47 37.15
C ARG A 180 -11.06 -16.12 36.17
N LEU A 181 -11.07 -15.65 34.92
CA LEU A 181 -11.62 -16.43 33.82
C LEU A 181 -10.67 -17.62 33.61
N GLY A 182 -11.06 -18.74 34.23
CA GLY A 182 -10.38 -20.01 34.09
C GLY A 182 -10.22 -20.37 32.62
N GLY A 183 -8.98 -20.68 32.24
CA GLY A 183 -8.66 -21.21 30.93
C GLY A 183 -9.36 -22.54 30.71
N SER A 184 -10.36 -22.54 29.82
CA SER A 184 -10.82 -23.74 29.15
C SER A 184 -10.06 -23.85 27.83
N VAL A 185 -9.01 -24.67 27.85
CA VAL A 185 -8.37 -25.21 26.64
C VAL A 185 -9.29 -26.32 26.15
N GLY A 186 -10.16 -26.01 25.20
CA GLY A 186 -11.09 -26.99 24.64
C GLY A 186 -11.91 -26.44 23.47
N ARG A 187 -11.51 -26.78 22.24
CA ARG A 187 -12.27 -26.77 20.96
C ARG A 187 -13.36 -25.68 20.83
N SER A 188 -12.99 -24.39 20.82
CA SER A 188 -13.96 -23.28 20.73
C SER A 188 -13.57 -22.09 19.83
N SER A 189 -12.58 -22.22 18.92
CA SER A 189 -12.14 -21.13 18.04
C SER A 189 -13.28 -20.38 17.35
N GLY A 190 -14.33 -21.09 16.90
CA GLY A 190 -15.50 -20.48 16.25
C GLY A 190 -16.29 -19.49 17.12
N LYS A 191 -16.40 -19.70 18.44
CA LYS A 191 -17.10 -18.78 19.36
C LYS A 191 -16.30 -17.50 19.57
N LYS A 192 -14.98 -17.61 19.67
CA LYS A 192 -14.08 -16.46 19.81
C LYS A 192 -14.06 -15.60 18.55
N ILE A 193 -14.03 -16.22 17.37
CA ILE A 193 -14.06 -15.51 16.09
C ILE A 193 -15.39 -14.76 15.90
N ARG A 194 -16.53 -15.38 16.27
CA ARG A 194 -17.84 -14.71 16.22
C ARG A 194 -17.90 -13.49 17.14
N ALA A 195 -17.46 -13.64 18.40
CA ALA A 195 -17.42 -12.52 19.34
C ALA A 195 -16.48 -11.40 18.88
N ALA A 196 -15.33 -11.76 18.28
CA ALA A 196 -14.41 -10.79 17.70
C ALA A 196 -15.00 -10.05 16.49
N PHE A 197 -15.76 -10.73 15.63
CA PHE A 197 -16.48 -10.08 14.53
C PHE A 197 -17.50 -9.06 15.04
N GLU A 198 -18.35 -9.47 15.98
CA GLU A 198 -19.36 -8.58 16.59
C GLU A 198 -18.68 -7.38 17.27
N SER A 199 -17.55 -7.60 17.94
CA SER A 199 -16.80 -6.53 18.62
C SER A 199 -16.02 -5.63 17.65
N ALA A 200 -15.49 -6.16 16.54
CA ALA A 200 -14.79 -5.38 15.52
C ALA A 200 -15.75 -4.52 14.69
N ALA A 201 -16.96 -5.02 14.40
CA ALA A 201 -17.99 -4.28 13.68
C ALA A 201 -18.47 -3.03 14.47
N VAL A 202 -18.51 -3.10 15.80
CA VAL A 202 -18.90 -1.99 16.67
C VAL A 202 -17.85 -0.87 16.71
N CYS A 203 -16.58 -1.18 16.47
CA CYS A 203 -15.51 -0.17 16.39
C CYS A 203 -15.48 0.61 15.06
N GLY A 204 -16.22 0.17 14.03
CA GLY A 204 -16.15 0.72 12.68
C GLY A 204 -17.49 1.19 12.07
N ALA A 205 -18.60 1.18 12.80
CA ALA A 205 -19.91 1.50 12.25
C ALA A 205 -20.61 2.66 12.99
N ASN A 206 -20.74 3.80 12.32
CA ASN A 206 -21.85 4.74 12.50
C ASN A 206 -22.51 4.94 11.14
N VAL A 207 -23.53 4.13 10.81
CA VAL A 207 -24.83 4.53 10.21
C VAL A 207 -25.60 3.30 9.70
N GLY A 208 -26.85 3.17 10.17
CA GLY A 208 -27.83 2.16 9.74
C GLY A 208 -28.89 1.93 10.80
N ALA A 209 -29.96 2.72 10.76
CA ALA A 209 -31.07 2.69 11.71
C ALA A 209 -31.74 1.29 11.76
N GLY A 210 -31.98 0.79 12.98
CA GLY A 210 -32.99 -0.25 13.23
C GLY A 210 -32.51 -1.64 13.65
N SER A 211 -31.39 -1.81 14.36
CA SER A 211 -31.05 -3.11 14.97
C SER A 211 -30.86 -2.98 16.48
N VAL A 212 -31.72 -3.70 17.21
CA VAL A 212 -31.70 -3.78 18.68
C VAL A 212 -30.46 -4.56 19.11
N SER A 213 -29.48 -3.87 19.68
CA SER A 213 -28.27 -4.50 20.21
C SER A 213 -28.61 -5.36 21.45
N PRO A 214 -28.01 -6.55 21.63
CA PRO A 214 -28.06 -7.25 22.92
C PRO A 214 -27.24 -6.48 23.97
N PRO A 215 -27.54 -6.61 25.27
CA PRO A 215 -26.92 -5.80 26.31
C PRO A 215 -25.42 -6.11 26.43
N LEU A 216 -24.59 -5.16 25.99
CA LEU A 216 -23.14 -5.21 26.09
C LEU A 216 -22.69 -4.97 27.54
N SER A 217 -21.61 -5.66 27.94
CA SER A 217 -20.86 -5.35 29.15
C SER A 217 -20.39 -3.87 29.14
N PRO A 218 -20.55 -3.08 30.21
CA PRO A 218 -20.42 -1.61 30.15
C PRO A 218 -18.98 -1.05 30.13
N ASP A 219 -17.94 -1.88 30.05
CA ASP A 219 -16.64 -1.53 30.68
C ASP A 219 -15.48 -1.22 29.70
N LEU A 220 -15.70 -1.22 28.38
CA LEU A 220 -14.61 -0.99 27.39
C LEU A 220 -14.71 0.32 26.60
N SER A 221 -15.92 0.90 26.47
CA SER A 221 -16.13 2.16 25.75
C SER A 221 -15.60 3.40 26.50
N THR A 222 -15.09 3.20 27.72
CA THR A 222 -14.68 4.24 28.68
C THR A 222 -13.17 4.27 28.96
N LEU A 223 -12.36 3.47 28.25
CA LEU A 223 -10.93 3.33 28.53
C LEU A 223 -10.10 3.88 27.37
N GLY A 224 -9.71 5.14 27.48
CA GLY A 224 -8.64 5.75 26.68
C GLY A 224 -9.08 6.48 25.41
N PRO A 225 -8.13 7.15 24.73
CA PRO A 225 -8.41 8.00 23.59
C PRO A 225 -9.00 7.20 22.43
N LYS A 226 -10.03 7.74 21.79
CA LYS A 226 -10.69 7.11 20.65
C LYS A 226 -10.32 7.82 19.35
N PHE A 227 -9.88 7.05 18.36
CA PHE A 227 -9.72 7.52 17.00
C PHE A 227 -11.04 7.40 16.23
N ASN A 228 -11.39 8.46 15.51
CA ASN A 228 -12.58 8.53 14.68
C ASN A 228 -12.17 8.93 13.26
N LEU A 229 -12.91 8.43 12.27
CA LEU A 229 -12.62 8.71 10.87
C LEU A 229 -12.86 10.19 10.58
N LEU A 230 -11.81 10.87 10.11
CA LEU A 230 -11.84 12.29 9.79
C LEU A 230 -12.11 12.51 8.30
N ALA A 231 -11.40 11.77 7.43
CA ALA A 231 -11.54 11.84 5.99
C ALA A 231 -11.04 10.57 5.31
N HIS A 232 -11.38 10.36 4.04
CA HIS A 232 -10.87 9.23 3.27
C HIS A 232 -10.72 9.55 1.78
N ALA A 233 -9.89 8.78 1.09
CA ALA A 233 -9.75 8.76 -0.36
C ALA A 233 -9.61 7.33 -0.89
N THR A 234 -9.94 7.13 -2.17
CA THR A 234 -9.75 5.85 -2.86
C THR A 234 -8.94 6.08 -4.13
N LEU A 235 -7.76 5.46 -4.19
CA LEU A 235 -6.86 5.48 -5.33
C LEU A 235 -6.94 4.16 -6.10
N THR A 236 -6.72 4.24 -7.40
CA THR A 236 -6.89 3.14 -8.36
C THR A 236 -5.74 3.16 -9.36
N LEU A 237 -5.74 2.21 -10.31
CA LEU A 237 -4.74 2.16 -11.38
C LEU A 237 -4.61 3.49 -12.16
N GLU A 238 -5.70 4.24 -12.35
CA GLU A 238 -5.70 5.53 -13.06
C GLU A 238 -4.93 6.64 -12.33
N HIS A 239 -4.71 6.46 -11.03
CA HIS A 239 -3.97 7.40 -10.19
C HIS A 239 -2.46 7.12 -10.17
N VAL A 240 -2.02 5.99 -10.72
CA VAL A 240 -0.61 5.57 -10.72
C VAL A 240 0.20 6.42 -11.70
N GLN A 241 1.28 7.03 -11.20
CA GLN A 241 2.19 7.86 -11.97
C GLN A 241 3.56 8.00 -11.26
N GLU A 242 4.61 8.30 -12.02
CA GLU A 242 5.99 8.39 -11.50
C GLU A 242 6.27 9.64 -10.62
N GLY A 243 5.25 10.48 -10.38
CA GLY A 243 5.40 11.75 -9.67
C GLY A 243 4.39 11.96 -8.55
N PHE A 244 4.62 13.03 -7.79
CA PHE A 244 3.71 13.50 -6.75
C PHE A 244 2.39 13.99 -7.37
N LYS A 245 1.25 13.60 -6.78
CA LYS A 245 -0.08 14.03 -7.23
C LYS A 245 -0.94 14.44 -6.05
N THR A 246 -1.87 15.35 -6.31
CA THR A 246 -2.95 15.72 -5.41
C THR A 246 -4.20 14.90 -5.73
N HIS A 247 -4.90 14.48 -4.69
CA HIS A 247 -6.12 13.68 -4.72
C HIS A 247 -7.15 14.28 -3.76
N ASP A 248 -8.41 14.29 -4.18
CA ASP A 248 -9.48 14.81 -3.34
C ASP A 248 -9.74 13.90 -2.13
N LEU A 249 -10.03 14.52 -0.99
CA LEU A 249 -10.45 13.83 0.24
C LEU A 249 -11.94 14.02 0.45
N SER A 250 -12.64 12.92 0.72
CA SER A 250 -14.01 12.94 1.22
C SER A 250 -14.00 13.09 2.74
N LEU A 251 -14.62 14.15 3.26
CA LEU A 251 -14.72 14.40 4.69
C LEU A 251 -15.78 13.49 5.34
N ALA A 252 -15.45 12.92 6.50
CA ALA A 252 -16.35 12.09 7.30
C ALA A 252 -16.79 12.78 8.61
N ALA A 253 -16.14 13.88 8.99
CA ALA A 253 -16.40 14.64 10.20
C ALA A 253 -16.66 16.12 9.90
N THR A 254 -17.21 16.83 10.88
CA THR A 254 -17.64 18.23 10.79
C THR A 254 -16.99 19.07 11.89
N GLU A 255 -17.04 20.41 11.77
CA GLU A 255 -16.44 21.34 12.75
C GLU A 255 -16.95 21.12 14.19
N ASP A 256 -18.13 20.51 14.36
CA ASP A 256 -18.73 20.21 15.66
C ASP A 256 -18.08 19.01 16.37
N ASP A 257 -17.29 18.20 15.66
CA ASP A 257 -16.64 17.01 16.20
C ASP A 257 -15.36 17.38 17.00
N PRO A 258 -15.16 16.83 18.21
CA PRO A 258 -14.01 17.19 19.06
C PRO A 258 -12.64 16.75 18.50
N PHE A 259 -12.66 15.84 17.52
CA PHE A 259 -11.48 15.33 16.81
C PHE A 259 -11.32 15.96 15.41
N TRP A 260 -12.14 16.97 15.08
CA TRP A 260 -12.06 17.64 13.79
C TRP A 260 -10.76 18.42 13.63
N LEU A 261 -10.27 18.44 12.39
CA LEU A 261 -9.14 19.26 11.94
C LEU A 261 -9.53 19.97 10.65
N PRO A 262 -9.06 21.22 10.45
CA PRO A 262 -9.34 21.96 9.23
C PRO A 262 -8.48 21.42 8.09
N LEU A 263 -8.99 20.42 7.37
CA LEU A 263 -8.33 19.89 6.18
C LEU A 263 -8.56 20.82 4.98
N TYR A 264 -7.57 20.94 4.10
CA TYR A 264 -7.75 21.66 2.82
C TYR A 264 -8.78 20.98 1.90
N GLY A 265 -9.05 19.68 2.10
CA GLY A 265 -9.95 18.88 1.25
C GLY A 265 -9.22 18.03 0.22
N SER A 266 -7.89 17.98 0.26
CA SER A 266 -7.08 17.11 -0.59
C SER A 266 -5.96 16.44 0.21
N MET A 267 -5.45 15.34 -0.30
CA MET A 267 -4.17 14.76 0.11
C MET A 267 -3.23 14.74 -1.09
N CYS A 268 -1.94 14.60 -0.81
CA CYS A 268 -0.94 14.44 -1.84
C CYS A 268 -0.06 13.23 -1.54
N CYS A 269 0.31 12.48 -2.57
CA CYS A 269 1.20 11.32 -2.43
C CYS A 269 1.84 10.96 -3.77
N ARG A 270 2.84 10.06 -3.72
CA ARG A 270 3.34 9.33 -4.88
C ARG A 270 2.80 7.91 -4.85
N LEU A 271 2.02 7.55 -5.88
CA LEU A 271 1.45 6.22 -6.06
C LEU A 271 2.10 5.53 -7.25
N VAL A 272 2.80 4.43 -6.99
CA VAL A 272 3.52 3.64 -8.00
C VAL A 272 3.00 2.22 -8.02
N ALA A 273 2.95 1.59 -9.20
CA ALA A 273 2.68 0.17 -9.33
C ALA A 273 3.74 -0.54 -10.17
N GLN A 274 4.10 -1.76 -9.77
CA GLN A 274 5.02 -2.66 -10.45
C GLN A 274 4.33 -4.00 -10.71
N PRO A 275 3.79 -4.23 -11.91
CA PRO A 275 3.24 -5.52 -12.30
C PRO A 275 4.30 -6.62 -12.17
N LEU A 276 3.98 -7.79 -11.61
CA LEU A 276 4.95 -8.90 -11.51
C LEU A 276 5.43 -9.34 -12.88
N CYS A 277 4.53 -9.29 -13.88
CA CYS A 277 4.86 -9.61 -15.27
C CYS A 277 5.99 -8.73 -15.84
N MET A 278 6.19 -7.53 -15.29
CA MET A 278 7.23 -6.61 -15.74
C MET A 278 8.58 -6.80 -15.03
N ILE A 279 8.57 -7.28 -13.79
CA ILE A 279 9.77 -7.33 -12.93
C ILE A 279 10.38 -8.72 -12.80
N GLN A 280 9.60 -9.79 -13.01
CA GLN A 280 10.05 -11.18 -12.91
C GLN A 280 10.20 -11.83 -14.28
N PRO A 281 11.13 -12.81 -14.44
CA PRO A 281 11.12 -13.69 -15.60
C PRO A 281 9.87 -14.57 -15.58
N ILE A 282 9.14 -14.61 -16.69
CA ILE A 282 7.83 -15.29 -16.79
C ILE A 282 7.99 -16.72 -17.28
N ILE A 283 8.85 -16.90 -18.27
CA ILE A 283 9.25 -18.21 -18.79
C ILE A 283 10.67 -18.10 -19.33
N SER A 284 11.42 -19.18 -19.17
CA SER A 284 12.77 -19.30 -19.69
C SER A 284 13.04 -20.73 -20.17
N GLY A 285 13.87 -20.88 -21.19
CA GLY A 285 14.26 -22.19 -21.69
C GLY A 285 15.00 -22.13 -23.01
N GLN A 286 15.44 -23.30 -23.48
CA GLN A 286 16.09 -23.44 -24.78
C GLN A 286 15.08 -23.20 -25.90
N LEU A 287 15.40 -22.29 -26.81
CA LEU A 287 14.58 -21.95 -27.97
C LEU A 287 15.46 -21.79 -29.20
N LYS A 288 15.02 -22.41 -30.30
CA LYS A 288 15.50 -22.02 -31.64
C LYS A 288 14.65 -20.87 -32.12
N TYR A 289 15.29 -19.83 -32.65
CA TYR A 289 14.61 -18.62 -33.08
C TYR A 289 15.10 -18.16 -34.45
N LYS A 290 14.25 -17.45 -35.17
CA LYS A 290 14.53 -16.92 -36.50
C LYS A 290 13.81 -15.59 -36.71
N LEU A 291 14.53 -14.62 -37.26
CA LEU A 291 13.99 -13.32 -37.68
C LEU A 291 13.60 -13.38 -39.17
N GLY A 292 12.34 -13.07 -39.49
CA GLY A 292 11.86 -12.94 -40.88
C GLY A 292 11.90 -14.22 -41.72
N GLU A 293 11.77 -14.05 -43.03
CA GLU A 293 11.64 -15.16 -43.99
C GLU A 293 12.99 -15.74 -44.45
N ASP A 294 14.12 -15.06 -44.23
CA ASP A 294 15.46 -15.48 -44.70
C ASP A 294 15.90 -16.85 -44.17
N LEU A 295 15.86 -17.88 -45.03
CA LEU A 295 15.85 -19.31 -44.66
C LEU A 295 17.10 -19.85 -43.94
N ASN A 296 18.21 -19.12 -43.86
CA ASN A 296 19.52 -19.72 -43.58
C ASN A 296 20.18 -19.40 -42.23
N CYS A 297 19.59 -18.57 -41.36
CA CYS A 297 20.22 -18.23 -40.07
C CYS A 297 19.27 -18.46 -38.89
N TRP A 298 19.18 -19.70 -38.43
CA TRP A 298 18.55 -20.02 -37.15
C TRP A 298 19.51 -19.72 -36.01
N GLY A 299 19.06 -18.94 -35.04
CA GLY A 299 19.68 -18.86 -33.72
C GLY A 299 19.21 -20.03 -32.86
N ASN A 300 20.08 -20.50 -31.98
CA ASN A 300 19.74 -21.48 -30.95
C ASN A 300 20.40 -21.03 -29.65
N GLY A 301 19.65 -21.00 -28.57
CA GLY A 301 20.19 -20.64 -27.27
C GLY A 301 19.12 -20.48 -26.21
N PHE A 302 19.51 -19.87 -25.10
CA PHE A 302 18.65 -19.71 -23.93
C PHE A 302 17.82 -18.44 -24.04
N SER A 303 16.49 -18.57 -23.96
CA SER A 303 15.57 -17.44 -24.10
C SER A 303 14.79 -17.21 -22.82
N VAL A 304 14.48 -15.95 -22.52
CA VAL A 304 13.71 -15.54 -21.35
C VAL A 304 12.72 -14.43 -21.70
N LEU A 305 11.46 -14.61 -21.31
CA LEU A 305 10.43 -13.57 -21.39
C LEU A 305 10.43 -12.75 -20.09
N ARG A 306 10.76 -11.47 -20.18
CA ARG A 306 10.80 -10.54 -19.03
C ARG A 306 10.44 -9.13 -19.49
N GLY A 307 9.59 -8.44 -18.72
CA GLY A 307 9.20 -7.08 -19.10
C GLY A 307 8.41 -7.07 -20.39
N GLN A 308 8.80 -6.21 -21.33
CA GLN A 308 8.22 -6.15 -22.67
C GLN A 308 9.04 -6.90 -23.72
N ASN A 309 10.00 -7.74 -23.33
CA ASN A 309 10.90 -8.37 -24.29
C ASN A 309 11.03 -9.87 -24.06
N LEU A 310 11.04 -10.62 -25.16
CA LEU A 310 11.60 -11.95 -25.21
C LEU A 310 13.07 -11.81 -25.65
N LEU A 311 13.98 -12.10 -24.71
CA LEU A 311 15.41 -11.93 -24.85
C LEU A 311 16.04 -13.29 -25.15
N CYS A 312 16.85 -13.39 -26.20
CA CYS A 312 17.52 -14.62 -26.59
C CYS A 312 19.03 -14.47 -26.44
N TYR A 313 19.64 -15.34 -25.64
CA TYR A 313 21.07 -15.42 -25.34
C TYR A 313 21.69 -16.65 -26.02
N GLN A 314 23.02 -16.69 -26.17
CA GLN A 314 23.68 -17.87 -26.75
C GLN A 314 23.71 -19.02 -25.74
N SER A 315 23.95 -18.70 -24.47
CA SER A 315 23.97 -19.66 -23.37
C SER A 315 23.14 -19.18 -22.17
N GLN A 316 22.92 -20.07 -21.20
CA GLN A 316 22.32 -19.70 -19.91
C GLN A 316 23.29 -18.84 -19.07
N GLU A 317 24.60 -19.08 -19.20
CA GLU A 317 25.63 -18.32 -18.47
C GLU A 317 25.57 -16.84 -18.88
N ASP A 318 25.45 -16.55 -20.18
CA ASP A 318 25.33 -15.18 -20.71
C ASP A 318 24.12 -14.43 -20.15
N MET A 319 23.01 -15.14 -19.89
CA MET A 319 21.81 -14.56 -19.29
C MET A 319 22.05 -14.23 -17.82
N GLU A 320 22.73 -15.11 -17.08
CA GLU A 320 23.03 -14.93 -15.65
C GLU A 320 24.04 -13.81 -15.42
N SER A 321 24.96 -13.58 -16.36
CA SER A 321 25.87 -12.42 -16.38
C SER A 321 25.23 -11.12 -16.86
N GLU A 322 23.95 -11.13 -17.25
CA GLU A 322 23.23 -10.00 -17.86
C GLU A 322 23.98 -9.42 -19.08
N ASP A 323 24.59 -10.29 -19.90
CA ASP A 323 25.28 -9.90 -21.12
C ASP A 323 24.29 -9.37 -22.18
N LYS A 324 24.81 -8.81 -23.29
CA LYS A 324 23.94 -8.32 -24.37
C LYS A 324 23.24 -9.50 -25.07
N PRO A 325 21.90 -9.50 -25.18
CA PRO A 325 21.18 -10.56 -25.88
C PRO A 325 21.52 -10.57 -27.38
N SER A 326 21.50 -11.77 -27.96
CA SER A 326 21.73 -11.97 -29.40
C SER A 326 20.53 -11.55 -30.25
N LEU A 327 19.33 -11.65 -29.69
CA LEU A 327 18.09 -11.16 -30.30
C LEU A 327 17.15 -10.63 -29.20
N GLU A 328 16.51 -9.51 -29.49
CA GLU A 328 15.46 -8.94 -28.64
C GLU A 328 14.17 -8.87 -29.45
N ILE A 329 13.11 -9.52 -28.95
CA ILE A 329 11.81 -9.55 -29.59
C ILE A 329 10.85 -8.74 -28.72
N PRO A 330 10.37 -7.56 -29.16
CA PRO A 330 9.42 -6.78 -28.38
C PRO A 330 8.07 -7.49 -28.31
N ILE A 331 7.55 -7.63 -27.10
CA ILE A 331 6.24 -8.16 -26.76
C ILE A 331 5.43 -7.03 -26.14
N THR A 332 4.42 -6.59 -26.88
CA THR A 332 3.51 -5.51 -26.51
C THR A 332 2.07 -6.03 -26.46
N GLN A 333 1.13 -5.19 -26.05
CA GLN A 333 -0.30 -5.55 -26.06
C GLN A 333 -0.84 -5.84 -27.48
N ASP A 334 -0.16 -5.33 -28.52
CA ASP A 334 -0.55 -5.47 -29.93
C ASP A 334 0.17 -6.65 -30.62
N THR A 335 1.00 -7.39 -29.89
CA THR A 335 1.72 -8.55 -30.42
C THR A 335 0.75 -9.70 -30.72
N VAL A 336 0.83 -10.26 -31.92
CA VAL A 336 0.01 -11.40 -32.34
C VAL A 336 0.85 -12.68 -32.26
N VAL A 337 0.28 -13.73 -31.69
CA VAL A 337 0.93 -15.03 -31.55
C VAL A 337 0.09 -16.08 -32.27
N CYS A 338 0.72 -16.83 -33.16
CA CYS A 338 0.09 -17.90 -33.94
C CYS A 338 0.93 -19.17 -33.87
N VAL A 339 0.29 -20.32 -33.68
CA VAL A 339 0.96 -21.63 -33.78
C VAL A 339 0.77 -22.15 -35.20
N SER A 340 1.86 -22.48 -35.87
CA SER A 340 1.83 -23.14 -37.17
C SER A 340 2.11 -24.63 -36.98
N GLU A 341 1.14 -25.44 -37.35
CA GLU A 341 1.34 -26.87 -37.60
C GLU A 341 2.06 -27.00 -38.94
N ARG A 342 3.31 -27.46 -38.89
CA ARG A 342 3.90 -28.15 -40.04
C ARG A 342 3.76 -29.65 -39.82
N ASP A 343 4.01 -30.40 -40.91
CA ASP A 343 4.00 -31.86 -41.04
C ASP A 343 4.12 -32.63 -39.70
N PRO A 344 3.40 -33.74 -39.48
CA PRO A 344 3.41 -34.49 -38.21
C PRO A 344 4.82 -34.88 -37.69
N ASP A 345 5.82 -34.90 -38.58
CA ASP A 345 7.22 -35.23 -38.30
C ASP A 345 8.11 -34.01 -37.94
N LEU A 346 7.57 -32.78 -37.96
CA LEU A 346 8.28 -31.53 -37.64
C LEU A 346 7.75 -30.88 -36.36
N CYS A 347 8.66 -30.42 -35.49
CA CYS A 347 8.31 -29.68 -34.29
C CYS A 347 7.40 -28.47 -34.62
N GLN A 348 6.32 -28.31 -33.85
CA GLN A 348 5.42 -27.15 -33.94
C GLN A 348 6.20 -25.85 -33.81
N THR A 349 5.80 -24.81 -34.55
CA THR A 349 6.47 -23.51 -34.52
C THR A 349 5.52 -22.41 -34.05
N VAL A 350 6.01 -21.54 -33.17
CA VAL A 350 5.30 -20.35 -32.70
C VAL A 350 5.76 -19.17 -33.53
N ASN A 351 4.85 -18.49 -34.21
CA ASN A 351 5.12 -17.25 -34.91
C ASN A 351 4.64 -16.08 -34.03
N ILE A 352 5.54 -15.14 -33.76
CA ILE A 352 5.28 -13.89 -33.05
C ILE A 352 5.35 -12.77 -34.08
N ILE A 353 4.26 -12.06 -34.27
CA ILE A 353 4.18 -10.90 -35.14
C ILE A 353 4.17 -9.66 -34.25
N SER A 354 5.18 -8.81 -34.40
CA SER A 354 5.36 -7.63 -33.58
C SER A 354 5.82 -6.44 -34.41
N TRP A 355 5.59 -5.23 -33.88
CA TRP A 355 6.00 -3.99 -34.52
C TRP A 355 7.41 -3.61 -34.05
N HIS A 356 8.34 -3.55 -34.97
CA HIS A 356 9.73 -3.18 -34.69
C HIS A 356 10.15 -2.05 -35.65
N GLN A 357 10.55 -0.90 -35.09
CA GLN A 357 10.96 0.30 -35.85
C GLN A 357 9.91 0.79 -36.88
N GLY A 358 8.63 0.52 -36.66
CA GLY A 358 7.54 0.93 -37.55
C GLY A 358 7.19 -0.08 -38.65
N GLU A 359 7.91 -1.20 -38.73
CA GLU A 359 7.60 -2.31 -39.64
C GLU A 359 7.04 -3.51 -38.86
N GLU A 360 6.14 -4.25 -39.49
CA GLU A 360 5.64 -5.52 -38.98
C GLU A 360 6.69 -6.62 -39.24
N VAL A 361 7.18 -7.22 -38.17
CA VAL A 361 8.22 -8.24 -38.22
C VAL A 361 7.69 -9.55 -37.64
N THR A 362 7.89 -10.63 -38.38
CA THR A 362 7.56 -11.98 -37.92
C THR A 362 8.80 -12.68 -37.38
N PHE A 363 8.72 -13.12 -36.14
CA PHE A 363 9.71 -13.94 -35.46
C PHE A 363 9.17 -15.36 -35.34
N ARG A 364 10.00 -16.35 -35.69
CA ARG A 364 9.63 -17.76 -35.56
C ARG A 364 10.42 -18.41 -34.45
N LEU A 365 9.73 -19.04 -33.52
CA LEU A 365 10.28 -19.81 -32.42
C LEU A 365 9.97 -21.28 -32.63
N THR A 366 10.94 -22.14 -32.35
CA THR A 366 10.78 -23.60 -32.35
C THR A 366 11.21 -24.13 -30.99
N PRO A 367 10.25 -24.36 -30.08
CA PRO A 367 10.50 -25.01 -28.81
C PRO A 367 10.92 -26.48 -28.97
N PRO A 368 11.60 -27.08 -27.97
CA PRO A 368 12.18 -28.42 -28.08
C PRO A 368 11.15 -29.54 -28.27
N SER A 369 9.95 -29.38 -27.68
CA SER A 369 8.87 -30.36 -27.75
C SER A 369 7.50 -29.70 -28.02
N PRO A 370 6.48 -30.48 -28.40
CA PRO A 370 5.10 -29.98 -28.51
C PRO A 370 4.55 -29.45 -27.18
N GLU A 371 4.88 -30.09 -26.05
CA GLU A 371 4.48 -29.62 -24.72
C GLU A 371 5.11 -28.27 -24.39
N ASP A 372 6.39 -28.10 -24.71
CA ASP A 372 7.06 -26.80 -24.58
C ASP A 372 6.42 -25.77 -25.52
N THR A 373 5.98 -26.18 -26.72
CA THR A 373 5.29 -25.29 -27.65
C THR A 373 3.99 -24.76 -27.09
N GLN A 374 3.16 -25.64 -26.54
CA GLN A 374 1.93 -25.24 -25.85
C GLN A 374 2.25 -24.30 -24.69
N ARG A 375 3.21 -24.67 -23.83
CA ARG A 375 3.60 -23.89 -22.64
C ARG A 375 4.08 -22.48 -23.01
N TRP A 376 4.96 -22.35 -23.99
CA TRP A 376 5.45 -21.05 -24.47
C TRP A 376 4.31 -20.21 -25.04
N THR A 377 3.44 -20.81 -25.86
CA THR A 377 2.32 -20.09 -26.48
C THR A 377 1.33 -19.56 -25.44
N GLU A 378 0.86 -20.42 -24.53
CA GLU A 378 -0.06 -20.05 -23.45
C GLU A 378 0.54 -18.97 -22.53
N THR A 379 1.83 -19.10 -22.20
CA THR A 379 2.51 -18.13 -21.34
C THR A 379 2.64 -16.77 -22.03
N ILE A 380 2.96 -16.72 -23.32
CA ILE A 380 3.05 -15.46 -24.06
C ILE A 380 1.66 -14.83 -24.19
N TRP A 381 0.60 -15.59 -24.49
CA TRP A 381 -0.77 -15.05 -24.50
C TRP A 381 -1.18 -14.49 -23.15
N GLN A 382 -0.91 -15.21 -22.05
CA GLN A 382 -1.17 -14.72 -20.71
C GLN A 382 -0.37 -13.45 -20.41
N HIS A 383 0.88 -13.35 -20.88
CA HIS A 383 1.70 -12.16 -20.72
C HIS A 383 1.14 -10.95 -21.47
N ILE A 384 0.75 -11.11 -22.72
CA ILE A 384 0.10 -10.06 -23.53
C ILE A 384 -1.20 -9.60 -22.84
N TYR A 385 -2.01 -10.54 -22.35
CA TYR A 385 -3.18 -10.21 -21.55
C TYR A 385 -2.80 -9.40 -20.31
N ASN A 386 -1.78 -9.80 -19.53
CA ASN A 386 -1.32 -9.05 -18.37
C ASN A 386 -0.89 -7.62 -18.73
N LEU A 387 -0.15 -7.43 -19.83
CA LEU A 387 0.25 -6.11 -20.32
C LEU A 387 -0.99 -5.22 -20.59
N SER A 388 -2.03 -5.78 -21.22
CA SER A 388 -3.29 -5.05 -21.49
C SER A 388 -4.01 -4.62 -20.21
N GLN A 389 -3.99 -5.45 -19.17
CA GLN A 389 -4.73 -5.18 -17.93
C GLN A 389 -4.04 -4.16 -17.04
N TRP A 390 -2.72 -4.16 -17.01
CA TRP A 390 -1.91 -3.20 -16.23
C TRP A 390 -1.69 -1.85 -16.92
N LYS A 391 -2.14 -1.71 -18.18
CA LYS A 391 -2.22 -0.44 -18.92
C LYS A 391 -0.90 0.33 -18.85
N GLN A 392 -0.94 1.60 -18.40
CA GLN A 392 0.21 2.50 -18.41
C GLN A 392 1.36 2.05 -17.50
N CYS A 393 1.09 1.19 -16.51
CA CYS A 393 2.13 0.66 -15.62
C CYS A 393 3.09 -0.31 -16.34
N CYS A 394 2.71 -0.82 -17.51
CA CYS A 394 3.57 -1.65 -18.34
C CYS A 394 4.42 -0.83 -19.31
N HIS A 395 4.02 0.39 -19.70
CA HIS A 395 4.78 1.20 -20.67
C HIS A 395 6.09 1.73 -20.13
N HIS A 396 6.10 2.15 -18.86
CA HIS A 396 7.30 2.62 -18.17
C HIS A 396 7.35 2.01 -16.78
N LEU A 397 8.38 1.19 -16.53
CA LEU A 397 8.53 0.51 -15.25
C LEU A 397 8.97 1.52 -14.18
N MET A 398 7.98 1.99 -13.42
CA MET A 398 8.19 2.90 -12.30
C MET A 398 8.98 2.23 -11.19
N LYS A 399 9.86 2.99 -10.53
CA LYS A 399 10.69 2.49 -9.41
C LYS A 399 9.97 2.67 -8.08
N ILE A 400 9.95 1.62 -7.27
CA ILE A 400 9.59 1.72 -5.86
C ILE A 400 10.87 2.06 -5.08
N GLU A 401 10.96 3.30 -4.61
CA GLU A 401 12.05 3.73 -3.75
C GLU A 401 11.78 3.23 -2.33
N THR A 402 12.40 2.12 -1.95
CA THR A 402 12.57 1.79 -0.54
C THR A 402 13.55 2.82 0.01
N GLN A 403 13.10 3.71 0.89
CA GLN A 403 14.01 4.64 1.56
C GLN A 403 15.10 3.82 2.26
N GLY A 404 16.29 3.78 1.66
CA GLY A 404 17.51 3.45 2.40
C GLY A 404 17.63 4.47 3.53
N SER A 405 18.25 4.07 4.64
CA SER A 405 18.39 4.79 5.93
C SER A 405 19.05 6.18 5.88
N LYS A 406 18.63 7.04 4.96
CA LYS A 406 18.96 8.44 4.90
C LYS A 406 18.16 9.10 6.01
N LYS A 407 18.86 9.57 7.04
CA LYS A 407 18.31 10.51 8.01
C LYS A 407 17.68 11.65 7.21
N ALA A 408 16.36 11.71 7.19
CA ALA A 408 15.64 12.86 6.68
C ALA A 408 16.13 14.06 7.50
N ILE A 409 16.66 15.07 6.81
CA ILE A 409 16.83 16.39 7.42
C ILE A 409 15.39 16.83 7.68
N PRO A 410 14.98 17.12 8.93
CA PRO A 410 13.64 17.61 9.16
C PRO A 410 13.51 18.92 8.39
N ALA A 411 12.80 18.88 7.26
CA ALA A 411 12.27 20.09 6.67
C ALA A 411 11.49 20.76 7.79
N ARG A 412 11.77 22.03 8.09
CA ARG A 412 11.10 22.74 9.18
C ARG A 412 9.60 22.68 8.95
N GLN A 413 8.93 21.79 9.69
CA GLN A 413 7.49 21.62 9.68
C GLN A 413 6.94 22.72 10.58
N GLY A 414 6.71 23.90 9.99
CA GLY A 414 6.23 25.04 10.73
C GLY A 414 5.77 26.16 9.79
N SER A 415 4.62 26.73 10.10
CA SER A 415 4.18 27.99 9.52
C SER A 415 5.20 29.09 9.84
N LEU A 416 5.72 29.78 8.82
CA LEU A 416 6.67 30.90 8.95
C LEU A 416 6.18 31.98 9.93
N TYR A 417 4.86 32.12 10.09
CA TYR A 417 4.25 33.05 11.03
C TYR A 417 4.58 32.72 12.50
N HIS A 418 4.71 31.44 12.87
CA HIS A 418 4.98 31.04 14.26
C HIS A 418 6.45 31.30 14.65
N GLU A 419 7.37 31.21 13.69
CA GLU A 419 8.78 31.56 13.92
C GLU A 419 8.97 33.05 14.20
N ILE A 420 8.11 33.91 13.65
CA ILE A 420 8.18 35.36 13.80
C ILE A 420 7.49 35.83 15.09
N VAL A 421 6.46 35.11 15.56
CA VAL A 421 5.58 35.54 16.67
C VAL A 421 5.98 34.95 18.03
N THR A 422 6.73 33.86 18.07
CA THR A 422 7.14 33.21 19.34
C THR A 422 8.53 33.72 19.77
N PRO A 423 8.67 34.55 20.82
CA PRO A 423 9.99 34.91 21.33
C PRO A 423 10.67 33.65 21.87
N SER A 424 11.86 33.35 21.34
CA SER A 424 12.70 32.27 21.84
C SER A 424 12.95 32.46 23.35
N ALA A 425 12.68 31.42 24.14
CA ALA A 425 13.03 31.42 25.56
C ALA A 425 14.55 31.65 25.71
N PRO A 426 15.00 32.37 26.75
CA PRO A 426 16.42 32.60 26.96
C PRO A 426 17.06 31.30 27.48
N GLY A 427 17.53 30.47 26.54
CA GLY A 427 18.34 29.28 26.81
C GLY A 427 19.69 29.44 26.11
N GLU A 428 20.75 29.40 26.91
CA GLU A 428 22.16 29.15 26.60
C GLU A 428 22.56 29.14 25.10
N GLY A 429 23.10 30.28 24.69
CA GLY A 429 24.28 30.43 23.83
C GLY A 429 24.46 29.44 22.66
N HIS A 430 23.77 29.70 21.54
CA HIS A 430 24.44 29.59 20.25
C HIS A 430 24.90 30.97 19.82
N VAL A 431 26.22 31.14 19.69
CA VAL A 431 26.84 32.35 19.14
C VAL A 431 26.34 32.51 17.71
N ILE A 432 25.43 33.47 17.53
CA ILE A 432 25.08 34.00 16.22
C ILE A 432 26.37 34.65 15.68
N PRO A 433 26.89 34.24 14.51
CA PRO A 433 27.97 35.00 13.89
C PRO A 433 27.44 36.41 13.65
N ASP A 434 28.16 37.41 14.15
CA ASP A 434 27.79 38.81 14.05
C ASP A 434 27.73 39.21 12.57
N LEU A 435 26.54 39.08 11.99
CA LEU A 435 26.19 39.44 10.60
C LEU A 435 26.51 40.92 10.32
N SER A 436 26.73 41.75 11.34
CA SER A 436 27.17 43.13 11.15
C SER A 436 28.61 43.23 10.62
N VAL A 437 29.48 42.29 10.96
CA VAL A 437 30.90 42.33 10.55
C VAL A 437 31.06 41.92 9.09
N GLU A 438 30.34 40.90 8.62
CA GLU A 438 30.35 40.48 7.22
C GLU A 438 29.70 41.51 6.30
N ILE A 439 28.61 42.14 6.73
CA ILE A 439 27.97 43.23 5.98
C ILE A 439 28.87 44.47 5.94
N CYS A 440 29.55 44.82 7.05
CA CYS A 440 30.51 45.93 7.06
C CYS A 440 31.75 45.64 6.19
N ALA A 441 32.22 44.40 6.15
CA ALA A 441 33.33 43.98 5.28
C ALA A 441 32.96 44.01 3.79
N LEU A 442 31.73 43.58 3.44
CA LEU A 442 31.19 43.65 2.08
C LEU A 442 30.96 45.09 1.61
N LEU A 443 30.49 45.98 2.49
CA LEU A 443 30.31 47.38 2.15
C LEU A 443 31.66 48.11 2.00
N SER A 444 32.65 47.79 2.84
CA SER A 444 33.96 48.42 2.76
C SER A 444 34.84 47.92 1.61
N SER A 445 34.58 46.73 1.05
CA SER A 445 35.17 46.32 -0.24
C SER A 445 34.54 47.06 -1.42
N TYR A 446 33.23 47.31 -1.39
CA TYR A 446 32.52 48.02 -2.45
C TYR A 446 32.92 49.50 -2.59
N TYR A 447 33.30 50.17 -1.50
CA TYR A 447 33.76 51.56 -1.52
C TYR A 447 35.27 51.75 -1.76
N LYS A 448 36.05 50.66 -1.90
CA LYS A 448 37.50 50.74 -2.20
C LYS A 448 37.84 50.62 -3.69
N GLU A 449 36.86 50.38 -4.56
CA GLU A 449 37.04 50.34 -6.02
C GLU A 449 36.53 51.59 -6.77
N ARG A 450 36.64 52.77 -6.16
CA ARG A 450 36.51 54.06 -6.87
C ARG A 450 37.64 55.02 -6.56
#